data_AF-A0AA39WHD7-F1
#
_entry.id   AF-A0AA39WHD7-F1
#
_cell.length_a   1.000
_cell.length_b   1.000
_cell.length_c   1.000
_cell.angle_alpha   90.00
_cell.angle_beta   90.00
_cell.angle_gamma   90.00
#
_symmetry.space_group_name_H-M   'P 1'
#
loop_
_entity.id
_entity.type
_entity.pdbx_description
1 polymer ?
#
loop_
_entity_poly.entity_id
_entity_poly.type
_entity_poly.pdbx_seq_one_letter_code
_entity_poly.pdbx_strand_id
1 'polypeptide(L)'
;MKTSNNAVLLAIAALASQAAAEVQMDVRYSDNMIDVGNMDLFAATWQTIYDTAGNERSVITDKSTGTDNNPCTSKEDSDPDLTVSIKMNGAWGQTPGLEVNQMRDGLVQSMWEVLRNIADRNKYDVFGGCTGFTWQEGTAGDANAACGPAAATSCENACKDASDIASQVECSIKTTGYKVPSEMRVTAYIDNQLQADDLIISISAAKNPETGGCGIQGEIAKAVAGFIPVAGGLFAQGIAIGCTGVPQTTS
;
A
#
# COMPACT_ATOMS: atom_id res chain seq x y z
N MET A 1 -77.36 5.85 -16.33
CA MET A 1 -75.93 5.93 -16.70
C MET A 1 -75.17 6.61 -15.58
N LYS A 2 -74.34 5.87 -14.85
CA LYS A 2 -73.07 6.31 -14.25
C LYS A 2 -72.40 5.08 -13.64
N THR A 3 -71.41 4.59 -14.36
CA THR A 3 -70.43 3.58 -13.96
C THR A 3 -69.56 4.13 -12.83
N SER A 4 -69.34 3.33 -11.79
CA SER A 4 -68.25 3.57 -10.83
C SER A 4 -67.39 2.32 -10.74
N ASN A 5 -66.41 2.25 -11.65
CA ASN A 5 -65.16 1.54 -11.43
C ASN A 5 -64.34 2.36 -10.44
N ASN A 6 -63.73 1.72 -9.45
CA ASN A 6 -62.45 2.12 -8.87
C ASN A 6 -61.92 0.96 -8.02
N ALA A 7 -61.46 -0.07 -8.72
CA ALA A 7 -60.41 -0.93 -8.22
C ALA A 7 -59.06 -0.24 -8.47
N VAL A 8 -58.07 -0.59 -7.64
CA VAL A 8 -56.64 -0.22 -7.73
C VAL A 8 -56.26 1.09 -7.02
N LEU A 9 -56.29 1.03 -5.69
CA LEU A 9 -55.39 1.78 -4.80
C LEU A 9 -54.45 0.76 -4.12
N LEU A 10 -53.56 0.14 -4.91
CA LEU A 10 -52.55 -0.81 -4.43
C LEU A 10 -51.30 -0.66 -5.31
N ALA A 11 -50.59 0.46 -5.19
CA ALA A 11 -49.25 0.61 -5.76
C ALA A 11 -48.52 1.87 -5.22
N ILE A 12 -48.50 2.12 -3.91
CA ILE A 12 -47.59 3.12 -3.31
C ILE A 12 -47.10 2.60 -1.96
N ALA A 13 -46.33 1.51 -1.97
CA ALA A 13 -45.65 0.99 -0.77
C ALA A 13 -44.35 0.26 -1.09
N ALA A 14 -43.61 0.69 -2.13
CA ALA A 14 -42.32 0.10 -2.50
C ALA A 14 -41.23 1.12 -2.90
N LEU A 15 -41.41 2.41 -2.58
CA LEU A 15 -40.47 3.47 -3.00
C LEU A 15 -40.07 4.40 -1.84
N ALA A 16 -40.09 3.91 -0.60
CA ALA A 16 -39.68 4.69 0.57
C ALA A 16 -38.84 3.83 1.52
N SER A 17 -37.55 3.67 1.19
CA SER A 17 -36.41 3.51 2.11
C SER A 17 -35.17 3.04 1.35
N GLN A 18 -34.66 3.85 0.42
CA GLN A 18 -33.22 3.83 0.16
C GLN A 18 -32.63 4.95 1.00
N ALA A 19 -32.68 4.80 2.33
CA ALA A 19 -31.63 5.40 3.14
C ALA A 19 -30.38 4.67 2.67
N ALA A 20 -29.58 5.36 1.87
CA ALA A 20 -28.42 4.76 1.27
C ALA A 20 -27.47 4.40 2.41
N ALA A 21 -27.42 3.11 2.74
CA ALA A 21 -26.64 2.61 3.85
C ALA A 21 -25.16 2.89 3.57
N GLU A 22 -24.51 3.49 4.57
CA GLU A 22 -23.15 4.02 4.45
C GLU A 22 -22.14 2.87 4.34
N VAL A 23 -21.27 2.93 3.34
CA VAL A 23 -20.25 1.92 3.05
C VAL A 23 -19.03 2.18 3.92
N GLN A 24 -18.81 1.33 4.91
CA GLN A 24 -17.62 1.38 5.76
C GLN A 24 -16.52 0.48 5.19
N MET A 25 -15.33 1.05 5.00
CA MET A 25 -14.15 0.30 4.57
C MET A 25 -13.40 -0.26 5.78
N ASP A 26 -12.97 -1.53 5.69
CA ASP A 26 -12.11 -2.20 6.67
C ASP A 26 -10.86 -2.72 5.97
N VAL A 27 -9.69 -2.31 6.45
CA VAL A 27 -8.38 -2.78 5.98
C VAL A 27 -7.72 -3.58 7.08
N ARG A 28 -7.38 -4.83 6.78
CA ARG A 28 -6.61 -5.71 7.65
C ARG A 28 -5.27 -6.03 7.02
N TYR A 29 -4.20 -5.95 7.77
CA TYR A 29 -2.87 -6.28 7.28
C TYR A 29 -2.13 -7.23 8.22
N SER A 30 -1.17 -7.98 7.70
CA SER A 30 -0.39 -8.97 8.47
C SER A 30 0.63 -8.31 9.38
N ASP A 31 0.95 -8.94 10.52
CA ASP A 31 2.09 -8.52 11.36
C ASP A 31 3.46 -8.70 10.69
N ASN A 32 3.55 -9.62 9.73
CA ASN A 32 4.76 -9.92 8.98
C ASN A 32 5.06 -8.79 7.99
N MET A 33 6.23 -8.19 8.11
CA MET A 33 6.74 -7.11 7.26
C MET A 33 7.77 -7.67 6.29
N ILE A 34 7.59 -7.34 5.00
CA ILE A 34 8.48 -7.67 3.90
C ILE A 34 9.24 -6.41 3.53
N ASP A 35 10.56 -6.57 3.46
CA ASP A 35 11.46 -5.58 2.89
C ASP A 35 11.33 -5.61 1.36
N VAL A 36 10.85 -4.51 0.79
CA VAL A 36 10.60 -4.39 -0.65
C VAL A 36 11.63 -3.49 -1.34
N GLY A 37 12.71 -3.13 -0.64
CA GLY A 37 13.72 -2.25 -1.20
C GLY A 37 13.14 -0.92 -1.65
N ASN A 38 13.80 -0.33 -2.65
CA ASN A 38 13.42 0.90 -3.33
C ASN A 38 12.26 0.78 -4.34
N MET A 39 11.38 -0.22 -4.19
CA MET A 39 10.22 -0.41 -5.06
C MET A 39 9.33 0.84 -5.13
N ASP A 40 8.91 1.23 -6.35
CA ASP A 40 7.76 2.13 -6.51
C ASP A 40 6.46 1.37 -6.18
N LEU A 41 6.05 1.46 -4.91
CA LEU A 41 4.84 0.84 -4.39
C LEU A 41 3.57 1.34 -5.10
N PHE A 42 3.53 2.61 -5.53
CA PHE A 42 2.35 3.15 -6.21
C PHE A 42 2.19 2.54 -7.58
N ALA A 43 3.29 2.46 -8.34
CA ALA A 43 3.30 1.82 -9.64
C ALA A 43 2.98 0.32 -9.55
N ALA A 44 3.60 -0.37 -8.60
CA ALA A 44 3.48 -1.82 -8.45
C ALA A 44 2.12 -2.27 -7.87
N THR A 45 1.37 -1.38 -7.21
CA THR A 45 0.03 -1.67 -6.65
C THR A 45 -1.06 -0.89 -7.38
N TRP A 46 -1.29 0.36 -6.99
CA TRP A 46 -2.37 1.21 -7.51
C TRP A 46 -2.41 1.25 -9.04
N GLN A 47 -1.31 1.68 -9.68
CA GLN A 47 -1.30 1.84 -11.14
C GLN A 47 -1.52 0.49 -11.83
N THR A 48 -0.87 -0.56 -11.33
CA THR A 48 -1.06 -1.93 -11.85
C THR A 48 -2.53 -2.36 -11.80
N ILE A 49 -3.29 -2.04 -10.75
CA ILE A 49 -4.73 -2.35 -10.70
C ILE A 49 -5.49 -1.59 -11.81
N TYR A 50 -5.23 -0.29 -11.96
CA TYR A 50 -5.90 0.56 -12.95
C TYR A 50 -5.49 0.28 -14.41
N ASP A 51 -4.28 -0.24 -14.62
CA ASP A 51 -3.75 -0.59 -15.95
C ASP A 51 -4.11 -2.02 -16.38
N THR A 52 -4.58 -2.86 -15.45
CA THR A 52 -5.00 -4.23 -15.77
C THR A 52 -6.30 -4.24 -16.56
N ALA A 53 -6.29 -4.87 -17.74
CA ALA A 53 -7.48 -5.03 -18.56
C ALA A 53 -8.56 -5.83 -17.82
N GLY A 54 -9.81 -5.36 -17.86
CA GLY A 54 -10.94 -6.00 -17.19
C GLY A 54 -11.14 -5.59 -15.73
N ASN A 55 -10.45 -4.55 -15.26
CA ASN A 55 -10.55 -4.04 -13.89
C ASN A 55 -11.90 -3.35 -13.57
N GLU A 56 -12.90 -3.42 -14.43
CA GLU A 56 -14.22 -2.88 -14.13
C GLU A 56 -14.98 -3.73 -13.12
N ARG A 57 -14.59 -5.02 -12.94
CA ARG A 57 -15.25 -5.94 -11.99
C ARG A 57 -14.31 -6.77 -11.12
N SER A 58 -13.06 -6.91 -11.53
CA SER A 58 -12.08 -7.71 -10.78
C SER A 58 -10.66 -7.43 -11.23
N VAL A 59 -9.69 -7.72 -10.38
CA VAL A 59 -8.28 -7.75 -10.75
C VAL A 59 -7.66 -9.05 -10.28
N ILE A 60 -6.87 -9.69 -11.15
CA ILE A 60 -5.99 -10.79 -10.76
C ILE A 60 -4.64 -10.53 -11.42
N THR A 61 -3.63 -10.24 -10.61
CA THR A 61 -2.26 -10.02 -11.08
C THR A 61 -1.26 -10.80 -10.24
N ASP A 62 -0.15 -11.15 -10.88
CA ASP A 62 1.04 -11.70 -10.26
C ASP A 62 2.23 -11.08 -10.99
N LYS A 63 2.91 -10.14 -10.33
CA LYS A 63 4.03 -9.39 -10.90
C LYS A 63 5.23 -9.53 -10.00
N SER A 64 6.41 -9.60 -10.61
CA SER A 64 7.67 -9.63 -9.89
C SER A 64 8.59 -8.54 -10.43
N THR A 65 9.32 -7.89 -9.52
CA THR A 65 10.20 -6.77 -9.83
C THR A 65 11.49 -6.92 -9.02
N GLY A 66 12.63 -6.70 -9.68
CA GLY A 66 13.92 -6.59 -9.01
C GLY A 66 14.05 -5.22 -8.34
N THR A 67 14.49 -5.19 -7.10
CA THR A 67 14.65 -3.98 -6.28
C THR A 67 15.89 -4.08 -5.41
N ASP A 68 16.36 -2.94 -4.91
CA ASP A 68 17.54 -2.87 -4.05
C ASP A 68 17.14 -2.54 -2.62
N ASN A 69 17.64 -3.31 -1.67
CA ASN A 69 17.53 -3.03 -0.24
C ASN A 69 18.89 -2.83 0.44
N ASN A 70 19.99 -2.94 -0.31
CA ASN A 70 21.28 -2.59 0.25
C ASN A 70 21.31 -1.10 0.58
N PRO A 71 21.75 -0.74 1.81
CA PRO A 71 21.85 0.66 2.20
C PRO A 71 22.93 1.41 1.39
N CYS A 72 23.84 0.70 0.72
CA CYS A 72 24.96 1.27 0.01
C CYS A 72 25.40 0.37 -1.18
N THR A 73 24.97 0.72 -2.38
CA THR A 73 25.22 -0.05 -3.61
C THR A 73 26.29 0.61 -4.48
N SER A 74 27.27 -0.19 -4.91
CA SER A 74 28.37 0.27 -5.76
C SER A 74 27.87 0.83 -7.09
N LYS A 75 28.58 1.82 -7.65
CA LYS A 75 28.30 2.34 -8.99
C LYS A 75 28.45 1.30 -10.10
N GLU A 76 29.28 0.29 -9.85
CA GLU A 76 29.50 -0.81 -10.80
C GLU A 76 28.50 -1.96 -10.61
N ASP A 77 27.64 -1.87 -9.60
CA ASP A 77 26.59 -2.84 -9.36
C ASP A 77 25.32 -2.45 -10.12
N SER A 78 24.82 -3.36 -10.95
CA SER A 78 23.62 -3.21 -11.75
C SER A 78 22.58 -4.29 -11.49
N ASP A 79 22.87 -5.24 -10.60
CA ASP A 79 22.04 -6.41 -10.37
C ASP A 79 21.17 -6.17 -9.13
N PRO A 80 19.83 -6.32 -9.24
CA PRO A 80 18.97 -6.09 -8.08
C PRO A 80 19.22 -7.07 -6.93
N ASP A 81 19.29 -6.54 -5.71
CA ASP A 81 19.58 -7.33 -4.51
C ASP A 81 18.45 -8.29 -4.12
N LEU A 82 17.21 -7.94 -4.46
CA LEU A 82 16.05 -8.75 -4.16
C LEU A 82 15.06 -8.79 -5.32
N THR A 83 14.28 -9.87 -5.35
CA THR A 83 13.07 -9.95 -6.18
C THR A 83 11.86 -9.96 -5.27
N VAL A 84 10.97 -9.00 -5.48
CA VAL A 84 9.67 -8.90 -4.81
C VAL A 84 8.59 -9.40 -5.76
N SER A 85 7.69 -10.24 -5.27
CA SER A 85 6.46 -10.63 -5.96
C SER A 85 5.26 -10.01 -5.26
N ILE A 86 4.41 -9.32 -6.04
CA ILE A 86 3.14 -8.77 -5.61
C ILE A 86 2.02 -9.48 -6.38
N LYS A 87 1.12 -10.08 -5.62
CA LYS A 87 -0.09 -10.71 -6.13
C LYS A 87 -1.29 -9.91 -5.66
N MET A 88 -2.17 -9.54 -6.57
CA MET A 88 -3.39 -8.83 -6.23
C MET A 88 -4.58 -9.62 -6.75
N ASN A 89 -5.55 -9.84 -5.88
CA ASN A 89 -6.81 -10.49 -6.20
C ASN A 89 -7.93 -9.64 -5.62
N GLY A 90 -8.82 -9.13 -6.45
CA GLY A 90 -9.98 -8.40 -5.99
C GLY A 90 -11.18 -8.58 -6.90
N ALA A 91 -12.35 -8.43 -6.31
CA ALA A 91 -13.63 -8.47 -6.99
C ALA A 91 -14.53 -7.33 -6.49
N TRP A 92 -15.24 -6.68 -7.39
CA TRP A 92 -16.11 -5.55 -7.07
C TRP A 92 -17.31 -5.43 -8.02
N GLY A 93 -18.23 -4.53 -7.66
CA GLY A 93 -19.43 -4.22 -8.44
C GLY A 93 -20.59 -5.17 -8.16
N GLN A 94 -20.57 -5.90 -7.05
CA GLN A 94 -21.69 -6.72 -6.58
C GLN A 94 -22.62 -5.94 -5.63
N THR A 95 -22.12 -4.91 -4.96
CA THR A 95 -22.89 -4.06 -4.05
C THR A 95 -23.94 -3.21 -4.80
N PRO A 96 -25.25 -3.34 -4.49
CA PRO A 96 -26.29 -2.49 -5.06
C PRO A 96 -26.19 -1.03 -4.61
N GLY A 97 -26.60 -0.09 -5.48
CA GLY A 97 -26.74 1.33 -5.12
C GLY A 97 -25.48 2.19 -5.31
N LEU A 98 -24.37 1.58 -5.74
CA LEU A 98 -23.14 2.28 -6.12
C LEU A 98 -23.00 2.34 -7.65
N GLU A 99 -22.35 3.39 -8.14
CA GLU A 99 -21.91 3.42 -9.54
C GLU A 99 -20.84 2.35 -9.77
N VAL A 100 -20.74 1.86 -11.01
CA VAL A 100 -20.00 0.65 -11.39
C VAL A 100 -18.59 0.58 -10.80
N ASN A 101 -17.88 1.71 -10.74
CA ASN A 101 -16.49 1.77 -10.31
C ASN A 101 -16.30 2.33 -8.89
N GLN A 102 -17.35 2.80 -8.22
CA GLN A 102 -17.21 3.43 -6.91
C GLN A 102 -16.67 2.45 -5.86
N MET A 103 -17.13 1.20 -5.87
CA MET A 103 -16.61 0.18 -4.94
C MET A 103 -15.14 -0.13 -5.20
N ARG A 104 -14.73 -0.28 -6.48
CA ARG A 104 -13.32 -0.43 -6.85
C ARG A 104 -12.49 0.72 -6.29
N ASP A 105 -12.92 1.94 -6.59
CA ASP A 105 -12.17 3.14 -6.23
C ASP A 105 -12.07 3.27 -4.70
N GLY A 106 -13.13 2.92 -3.96
CA GLY A 106 -13.11 2.87 -2.49
C GLY A 106 -12.17 1.80 -1.93
N LEU A 107 -12.17 0.59 -2.49
CA LEU A 107 -11.26 -0.50 -2.11
C LEU A 107 -9.80 -0.12 -2.37
N VAL A 108 -9.49 0.37 -3.57
CA VAL A 108 -8.13 0.72 -3.99
C VAL A 108 -7.62 1.96 -3.24
N GLN A 109 -8.49 2.96 -3.02
CA GLN A 109 -8.15 4.13 -2.20
C GLN A 109 -7.85 3.78 -0.76
N SER A 110 -8.69 2.95 -0.15
CA SER A 110 -8.49 2.54 1.24
C SER A 110 -7.21 1.71 1.39
N MET A 111 -6.96 0.78 0.45
CA MET A 111 -5.72 0.01 0.40
C MET A 111 -4.51 0.93 0.34
N TRP A 112 -4.48 1.85 -0.63
CA TRP A 112 -3.30 2.68 -0.87
C TRP A 112 -3.04 3.66 0.24
N GLU A 113 -4.09 4.27 0.80
CA GLU A 113 -3.95 5.19 1.91
C GLU A 113 -3.31 4.47 3.12
N VAL A 114 -3.77 3.26 3.44
CA VAL A 114 -3.18 2.46 4.52
C VAL A 114 -1.76 1.99 4.19
N LEU A 115 -1.53 1.46 2.99
CA LEU A 115 -0.22 0.98 2.55
C LEU A 115 0.81 2.10 2.58
N ARG A 116 0.49 3.28 2.04
CA ARG A 116 1.36 4.47 2.05
C ARG A 116 1.71 4.87 3.47
N ASN A 117 0.73 4.97 4.38
CA ASN A 117 0.99 5.35 5.76
C ASN A 117 1.88 4.33 6.49
N ILE A 118 1.75 3.03 6.21
CA ILE A 118 2.64 2.00 6.76
C ILE A 118 4.04 2.12 6.16
N ALA A 119 4.14 2.26 4.84
CA ALA A 119 5.41 2.39 4.13
C ALA A 119 6.20 3.62 4.59
N ASP A 120 5.56 4.79 4.68
CA ASP A 120 6.18 6.05 5.09
C ASP A 120 6.79 6.00 6.50
N ARG A 121 6.23 5.19 7.38
CA ARG A 121 6.72 4.99 8.76
C ARG A 121 7.87 3.99 8.85
N ASN A 122 7.97 3.11 7.88
CA ASN A 122 8.98 2.06 7.81
C ASN A 122 9.96 2.29 6.65
N LYS A 123 10.09 3.54 6.20
CA LYS A 123 11.00 3.91 5.13
C LYS A 123 12.42 4.03 5.65
N TYR A 124 13.37 3.74 4.76
CA TYR A 124 14.79 3.88 5.02
C TYR A 124 15.49 4.41 3.77
N ASP A 125 16.69 4.94 3.95
CA ASP A 125 17.48 5.45 2.84
C ASP A 125 18.21 4.31 2.14
N VAL A 126 18.14 4.28 0.81
CA VAL A 126 18.90 3.37 -0.06
C VAL A 126 19.82 4.22 -0.92
N PHE A 127 21.12 4.12 -0.68
CA PHE A 127 22.13 4.87 -1.42
C PHE A 127 22.69 4.02 -2.56
N GLY A 128 22.85 4.63 -3.73
CA GLY A 128 23.37 3.98 -4.92
C GLY A 128 24.36 4.86 -5.68
N GLY A 129 25.00 4.27 -6.68
CA GLY A 129 26.04 4.96 -7.44
C GLY A 129 27.22 5.35 -6.57
N CYS A 130 27.54 4.49 -5.59
CA CYS A 130 28.57 4.75 -4.60
C CYS A 130 29.97 4.41 -5.13
N THR A 131 30.98 5.15 -4.68
CA THR A 131 32.41 4.95 -5.00
C THR A 131 33.24 5.06 -3.73
N GLY A 132 34.49 4.59 -3.75
CA GLY A 132 35.38 4.69 -2.59
C GLY A 132 35.18 3.56 -1.58
N PHE A 133 34.83 2.36 -2.05
CA PHE A 133 34.59 1.22 -1.16
C PHE A 133 35.88 0.66 -0.57
N THR A 134 37.00 0.87 -1.26
CA THR A 134 38.34 0.42 -0.87
C THR A 134 39.31 1.59 -0.77
N TRP A 135 40.43 1.43 -0.06
CA TRP A 135 41.47 2.46 0.06
C TRP A 135 42.15 2.83 -1.27
N GLN A 136 42.00 1.99 -2.30
CA GLN A 136 42.57 2.21 -3.64
C GLN A 136 41.64 3.04 -4.53
N GLU A 137 40.37 3.13 -4.17
CA GLU A 137 39.36 3.88 -4.89
C GLU A 137 39.30 5.32 -4.38
N GLY A 138 39.30 6.27 -5.31
CA GLY A 138 39.00 7.67 -4.99
C GLY A 138 37.51 7.96 -5.06
N THR A 139 37.08 9.02 -4.39
CA THR A 139 35.76 9.63 -4.56
C THR A 139 35.88 10.98 -5.27
N ALA A 140 34.77 11.48 -5.82
CA ALA A 140 34.82 12.72 -6.61
C ALA A 140 34.89 13.97 -5.72
N GLY A 141 34.47 13.88 -4.45
CA GLY A 141 34.45 14.99 -3.52
C GLY A 141 33.33 15.98 -3.83
N ASP A 142 32.18 15.49 -4.30
CA ASP A 142 31.05 16.34 -4.69
C ASP A 142 30.24 16.74 -3.45
N ALA A 143 30.22 18.04 -3.17
CA ALA A 143 29.42 18.60 -2.07
C ALA A 143 27.91 18.42 -2.26
N ASN A 144 27.45 18.15 -3.48
CA ASN A 144 26.04 17.88 -3.81
C ASN A 144 25.71 16.38 -3.87
N ALA A 145 26.66 15.49 -3.54
CA ALA A 145 26.40 14.07 -3.46
C ALA A 145 25.29 13.76 -2.45
N ALA A 146 24.59 12.64 -2.65
CA ALA A 146 23.53 12.17 -1.75
C ALA A 146 24.06 11.92 -0.33
N CYS A 147 25.25 11.32 -0.25
CA CYS A 147 26.06 11.27 0.95
C CYS A 147 27.54 11.19 0.54
N GLY A 148 28.44 11.59 1.45
CA GLY A 148 29.88 11.47 1.22
C GLY A 148 30.73 12.34 2.14
N PRO A 149 32.06 12.30 2.01
CA PRO A 149 32.98 13.02 2.89
C PRO A 149 32.87 14.55 2.76
N ALA A 150 32.55 15.02 1.55
CA ALA A 150 32.36 16.44 1.25
C ALA A 150 30.88 16.87 1.25
N ALA A 151 29.95 15.93 1.32
CA ALA A 151 28.52 16.19 1.29
C ALA A 151 27.98 16.59 2.66
N ALA A 152 26.75 17.14 2.69
CA ALA A 152 26.08 17.49 3.94
C ALA A 152 25.69 16.28 4.81
N THR A 153 25.58 15.08 4.20
CA THR A 153 25.22 13.83 4.88
C THR A 153 26.36 12.83 4.77
N SER A 154 26.73 12.18 5.88
CA SER A 154 27.75 11.12 5.88
C SER A 154 27.18 9.79 5.39
N CYS A 155 27.94 9.06 4.56
CA CYS A 155 27.62 7.67 4.18
C CYS A 155 28.03 6.64 5.24
N GLU A 156 28.78 7.03 6.28
CA GLU A 156 29.50 6.10 7.15
C GLU A 156 28.58 5.04 7.78
N ASN A 157 27.43 5.43 8.32
CA ASN A 157 26.50 4.48 8.93
C ASN A 157 25.81 3.58 7.91
N ALA A 158 25.52 4.08 6.71
CA ALA A 158 24.84 3.32 5.66
C ALA A 158 25.79 2.33 4.97
N CYS A 159 27.07 2.70 4.83
CA CYS A 159 28.07 1.91 4.10
C CYS A 159 29.03 1.12 4.99
N LYS A 160 28.88 1.17 6.33
CA LYS A 160 29.80 0.53 7.30
C LYS A 160 30.06 -0.95 7.06
N ASP A 161 29.06 -1.68 6.55
CA ASP A 161 29.13 -3.14 6.34
C ASP A 161 29.46 -3.49 4.88
N ALA A 162 29.45 -2.50 3.98
CA ALA A 162 29.69 -2.67 2.55
C ALA A 162 31.09 -2.22 2.11
N SER A 163 31.79 -1.40 2.90
CA SER A 163 33.09 -0.80 2.57
C SER A 163 34.14 -1.03 3.66
N ASP A 164 35.41 -1.16 3.23
CA ASP A 164 36.57 -1.20 4.13
C ASP A 164 36.77 0.14 4.89
N ILE A 165 36.38 1.26 4.27
CA ILE A 165 36.52 2.61 4.82
C ILE A 165 35.26 3.42 4.50
N ALA A 166 34.16 3.12 5.20
CA ALA A 166 32.86 3.75 4.96
C ALA A 166 32.85 5.29 5.08
N SER A 167 33.79 5.88 5.82
CA SER A 167 33.96 7.33 5.92
C SER A 167 34.48 7.99 4.63
N GLN A 168 34.98 7.21 3.67
CA GLN A 168 35.45 7.69 2.37
C GLN A 168 34.41 7.51 1.27
N VAL A 169 33.41 6.66 1.48
CA VAL A 169 32.39 6.36 0.46
C VAL A 169 31.60 7.60 0.12
N GLU A 170 31.36 7.80 -1.18
CA GLU A 170 30.53 8.87 -1.73
C GLU A 170 29.50 8.27 -2.67
N CYS A 171 28.23 8.57 -2.43
CA CYS A 171 27.09 8.09 -3.20
C CYS A 171 26.40 9.24 -3.90
N SER A 172 26.11 9.06 -5.18
CA SER A 172 25.46 10.08 -6.02
C SER A 172 23.93 10.00 -6.00
N ILE A 173 23.37 8.85 -5.63
CA ILE A 173 21.93 8.58 -5.68
C ILE A 173 21.42 8.30 -4.27
N LYS A 174 20.29 8.92 -3.93
CA LYS A 174 19.48 8.59 -2.76
C LYS A 174 18.09 8.19 -3.22
N THR A 175 17.68 6.98 -2.89
CA THR A 175 16.30 6.51 -3.05
C THR A 175 15.73 6.14 -1.68
N THR A 176 14.45 5.83 -1.66
CA THR A 176 13.73 5.47 -0.43
C THR A 176 13.30 4.02 -0.53
N GLY A 177 13.82 3.20 0.38
CA GLY A 177 13.37 1.83 0.57
C GLY A 177 12.21 1.75 1.56
N TYR A 178 11.42 0.68 1.48
CA TYR A 178 10.25 0.47 2.34
C TYR A 178 10.20 -0.94 2.92
N LYS A 179 9.60 -1.05 4.11
CA LYS A 179 9.05 -2.33 4.61
C LYS A 179 7.53 -2.23 4.67
N VAL A 180 6.84 -3.25 4.16
CA VAL A 180 5.38 -3.28 4.06
C VAL A 180 4.81 -4.63 4.51
N PRO A 181 3.53 -4.72 4.88
CA PRO A 181 2.94 -6.00 5.29
C PRO A 181 2.98 -7.04 4.17
N SER A 182 3.20 -8.31 4.52
CA SER A 182 3.15 -9.45 3.60
C SER A 182 1.77 -9.71 3.03
N GLU A 183 0.72 -9.30 3.73
CA GLU A 183 -0.65 -9.39 3.26
C GLU A 183 -1.43 -8.15 3.71
N MET A 184 -2.30 -7.67 2.82
CA MET A 184 -3.31 -6.68 3.11
C MET A 184 -4.63 -7.10 2.46
N ARG A 185 -5.72 -7.02 3.22
CA ARG A 185 -7.07 -7.30 2.76
C ARG A 185 -7.97 -6.10 3.05
N VAL A 186 -8.66 -5.63 2.03
CA VAL A 186 -9.68 -4.60 2.13
C VAL A 186 -11.04 -5.22 1.88
N THR A 187 -11.98 -4.93 2.75
CA THR A 187 -13.38 -5.36 2.65
C THR A 187 -14.30 -4.18 2.89
N ALA A 188 -15.52 -4.27 2.37
CA ALA A 188 -16.56 -3.28 2.60
C ALA A 188 -17.67 -3.84 3.50
N TYR A 189 -18.24 -2.98 4.33
CA TYR A 189 -19.39 -3.28 5.17
C TYR A 189 -20.51 -2.28 4.90
N ILE A 190 -21.74 -2.75 4.90
CA ILE A 190 -22.95 -1.92 4.82
C ILE A 190 -23.86 -2.38 5.95
N ASP A 191 -24.26 -1.46 6.83
CA ASP A 191 -25.04 -1.77 8.04
C ASP A 191 -24.42 -2.93 8.87
N ASN A 192 -23.09 -2.92 9.00
CA ASN A 192 -22.28 -3.97 9.64
C ASN A 192 -22.36 -5.36 8.99
N GLN A 193 -22.89 -5.47 7.77
CA GLN A 193 -22.87 -6.70 6.97
C GLN A 193 -21.71 -6.67 5.98
N LEU A 194 -20.88 -7.72 6.01
CA LEU A 194 -19.77 -7.90 5.09
C LEU A 194 -20.30 -8.02 3.66
N GLN A 195 -19.79 -7.19 2.76
CA GLN A 195 -20.06 -7.27 1.34
C GLN A 195 -19.17 -8.32 0.67
N ALA A 196 -19.63 -8.81 -0.49
CA ALA A 196 -18.86 -9.75 -1.29
C ALA A 196 -17.67 -9.10 -2.02
N ASP A 197 -17.60 -7.77 -2.04
CA ASP A 197 -16.52 -7.03 -2.67
C ASP A 197 -15.28 -7.00 -1.76
N ASP A 198 -14.13 -7.42 -2.29
CA ASP A 198 -12.87 -7.47 -1.56
C ASP A 198 -11.66 -7.20 -2.46
N LEU A 199 -10.55 -6.83 -1.82
CA LEU A 199 -9.24 -6.70 -2.45
C LEU A 199 -8.19 -7.28 -1.52
N ILE A 200 -7.42 -8.25 -2.00
CA ILE A 200 -6.32 -8.88 -1.28
C ILE A 200 -5.03 -8.59 -2.05
N ILE A 201 -4.02 -8.12 -1.33
CA ILE A 201 -2.66 -7.93 -1.82
C ILE A 201 -1.76 -8.83 -0.99
N SER A 202 -1.02 -9.70 -1.66
CA SER A 202 0.01 -10.53 -1.05
C SER A 202 1.36 -10.13 -1.61
N ILE A 203 2.29 -9.80 -0.71
CA ILE A 203 3.64 -9.35 -1.02
C ILE A 203 4.60 -10.39 -0.45
N SER A 204 5.57 -10.78 -1.27
CA SER A 204 6.61 -11.72 -0.87
C SER A 204 7.96 -11.30 -1.46
N ALA A 205 9.04 -11.59 -0.74
CA ALA A 205 10.40 -11.42 -1.22
C ALA A 205 11.22 -12.65 -0.83
N ALA A 206 12.39 -12.82 -1.45
CA ALA A 206 13.30 -13.93 -1.13
C ALA A 206 13.86 -13.90 0.30
N LYS A 207 13.74 -12.76 1.00
CA LYS A 207 14.16 -12.55 2.39
C LYS A 207 13.02 -12.89 3.36
N ASN A 208 13.37 -13.46 4.51
CA ASN A 208 12.39 -13.79 5.54
C ASN A 208 11.69 -12.53 6.07
N PRO A 209 10.35 -12.57 6.30
CA PRO A 209 9.63 -11.47 6.93
C PRO A 209 10.12 -11.19 8.35
N GLU A 210 10.05 -9.93 8.74
CA GLU A 210 10.24 -9.48 10.13
C GLU A 210 8.89 -9.21 10.78
N THR A 211 8.66 -9.65 12.02
CA THR A 211 7.42 -9.36 12.76
C THR A 211 7.41 -7.93 13.31
N GLY A 212 6.22 -7.36 13.53
CA GLY A 212 6.06 -6.05 14.18
C GLY A 212 5.22 -5.04 13.41
N GLY A 213 4.60 -5.43 12.28
CA GLY A 213 3.71 -4.57 11.51
C GLY A 213 2.50 -4.06 12.31
N CYS A 214 1.95 -4.88 13.21
CA CYS A 214 0.74 -4.50 13.97
C CYS A 214 0.97 -3.42 15.03
N GLY A 215 2.21 -3.17 15.44
CA GLY A 215 2.53 -2.22 16.50
C GLY A 215 2.09 -0.78 16.21
N ILE A 216 1.87 -0.45 14.94
CA ILE A 216 1.49 0.89 14.48
C ILE A 216 0.00 1.04 14.15
N GLN A 217 -0.84 0.01 14.37
CA GLN A 217 -2.26 0.00 14.00
C GLN A 217 -3.03 1.21 14.49
N GLY A 218 -2.87 1.59 15.76
CA GLY A 218 -3.57 2.74 16.34
C GLY A 218 -3.12 4.08 15.73
N GLU A 219 -1.89 4.17 15.26
CA GLU A 219 -1.38 5.38 14.59
C GLU A 219 -1.86 5.47 13.15
N ILE A 220 -1.96 4.33 12.45
CA ILE A 220 -2.58 4.25 11.13
C ILE A 220 -4.06 4.64 11.22
N ALA A 221 -4.80 4.06 12.17
CA ALA A 221 -6.22 4.37 12.36
C ALA A 221 -6.47 5.86 12.58
N LYS A 222 -5.60 6.54 13.35
CA LYS A 222 -5.66 8.00 13.53
C LYS A 222 -5.37 8.77 12.24
N ALA A 223 -4.37 8.34 11.46
CA ALA A 223 -3.99 8.99 10.22
C ALA A 223 -5.12 8.94 9.17
N VAL A 224 -5.87 7.84 9.14
CA VAL A 224 -6.93 7.61 8.14
C VAL A 224 -8.34 7.92 8.65
N ALA A 225 -8.51 8.34 9.91
CA ALA A 225 -9.83 8.61 10.50
C ALA A 225 -10.62 9.68 9.75
N GLY A 226 -9.93 10.64 9.14
CA GLY A 226 -10.55 11.73 8.37
C GLY A 226 -10.71 11.44 6.88
N PHE A 227 -10.20 10.31 6.39
CA PHE A 227 -10.13 10.00 4.97
C PHE A 227 -11.51 9.62 4.42
N ILE A 228 -11.87 10.11 3.23
CA ILE A 228 -13.11 9.73 2.54
C ILE A 228 -12.71 8.95 1.29
N PRO A 229 -12.97 7.63 1.22
CA PRO A 229 -12.53 6.78 0.11
C PRO A 229 -13.04 7.19 -1.27
N VAL A 230 -14.28 7.72 -1.36
CA VAL A 230 -14.83 8.26 -2.61
C VAL A 230 -15.67 9.49 -2.29
N ALA A 231 -15.23 10.65 -2.76
CA ALA A 231 -15.94 11.90 -2.57
C ALA A 231 -17.31 11.89 -3.28
N GLY A 232 -18.37 12.27 -2.56
CA GLY A 232 -19.73 12.32 -3.10
C GLY A 232 -20.43 10.97 -3.26
N GLY A 233 -19.79 9.86 -2.87
CA GLY A 233 -20.38 8.52 -2.82
C GLY A 233 -21.02 8.22 -1.46
N LEU A 234 -21.51 6.98 -1.30
CA LEU A 234 -22.13 6.48 -0.06
C LEU A 234 -21.11 6.03 0.99
N PHE A 235 -19.84 6.46 0.91
CA PHE A 235 -18.77 5.94 1.75
C PHE A 235 -18.64 6.69 3.06
N ALA A 236 -18.41 5.92 4.12
CA ALA A 236 -18.11 6.47 5.43
C ALA A 236 -16.78 7.21 5.44
N GLN A 237 -16.73 8.26 6.26
CA GLN A 237 -15.46 8.86 6.62
C GLN A 237 -14.71 7.93 7.57
N GLY A 238 -13.43 7.72 7.27
CA GLY A 238 -12.55 6.85 8.04
C GLY A 238 -12.44 5.44 7.47
N ILE A 239 -11.29 4.83 7.71
CA ILE A 239 -11.03 3.42 7.39
C ILE A 239 -10.88 2.66 8.71
N ALA A 240 -11.65 1.60 8.90
CA ALA A 240 -11.45 0.68 10.01
C ALA A 240 -10.17 -0.12 9.77
N ILE A 241 -9.30 -0.20 10.78
CA ILE A 241 -8.00 -0.86 10.65
C ILE A 241 -7.95 -2.05 11.60
N GLY A 242 -7.60 -3.22 11.05
CA GLY A 242 -7.31 -4.42 11.80
C GLY A 242 -5.91 -4.96 11.51
N CYS A 243 -5.41 -5.83 12.38
CA CYS A 243 -4.19 -6.58 12.11
C CYS A 243 -4.44 -8.09 12.20
N THR A 244 -3.92 -8.85 11.24
CA THR A 244 -3.99 -10.32 11.22
C THR A 244 -2.69 -10.90 11.77
N GLY A 245 -2.80 -11.70 12.83
CA GLY A 245 -1.65 -12.31 13.54
C GLY A 245 -1.57 -11.98 15.03
N VAL A 246 -2.31 -10.98 15.51
CA VAL A 246 -2.51 -10.70 16.93
C VAL A 246 -3.83 -11.32 17.36
N PRO A 247 -3.88 -12.16 18.41
CA PRO A 247 -5.15 -12.59 18.99
C PRO A 247 -5.96 -11.34 19.35
N GLN A 248 -7.19 -11.21 18.81
CA GLN A 248 -8.07 -10.14 19.23
C GLN A 248 -8.35 -10.33 20.73
N THR A 249 -7.73 -9.49 21.57
CA THR A 249 -8.18 -9.36 22.95
C THR A 249 -9.49 -8.59 22.90
N THR A 250 -10.59 -9.34 22.91
CA THR A 250 -11.91 -8.81 23.25
C THR A 250 -11.79 -8.01 24.54
N SER A 251 -12.06 -6.71 24.45
CA SER A 251 -12.26 -5.83 25.60
C SER A 251 -13.74 -5.80 25.93
#